data_AF-A0A4Q3AIL6-F1
#
_entry.id   AF-A0A4Q3AIL6-F1
#
_cell.length_a   1.000
_cell.length_b   1.000
_cell.length_c   1.000
_cell.angle_alpha   90.00
_cell.angle_beta   90.00
_cell.angle_gamma   90.00
#
_symmetry.space_group_name_H-M   'P 1'
#
loop_
_entity.id
_entity.type
_entity.pdbx_description
1 polymer ?
#
loop_
_entity_poly.entity_id
_entity_poly.type
_entity_poly.pdbx_seq_one_letter_code
_entity_poly.pdbx_strand_id
1 'polypeptide(L)'
;MNCEVPVWGTASPETAVTLTFHGKSYQTKATRSGTWRISLPPMPPSAKPASMTLQADGQSLRLDDLIIGRVFLCSGQSNMDFQLSRAIGGAAEAKKAGKYSAIRLCNLTGAPTDSRIYDAATLDRLNDRGHFTGTWEQSTEQSASAFSAIAWWTAKIIHERDGVPVGLVENAVGGSGTEAWLPRNILTTQRAYSGL
;
A
#
# COMPACT_ATOMS: atom_id res chain seq x y z
N MET A 1 -3.32 -17.65 10.24
CA MET A 1 -2.13 -16.80 10.01
C MET A 1 -1.32 -16.85 11.28
N ASN A 2 -0.07 -17.31 11.21
CA ASN A 2 0.84 -17.38 12.37
C ASN A 2 2.11 -16.59 12.05
N CYS A 3 1.95 -15.33 11.66
CA CYS A 3 3.06 -14.43 11.37
C CYS A 3 2.94 -13.19 12.25
N GLU A 4 4.07 -12.70 12.73
CA GLU A 4 4.14 -11.42 13.42
C GLU A 4 3.64 -10.30 12.50
N VAL A 5 3.01 -9.29 13.10
CA VAL A 5 2.54 -8.10 12.40
C VAL A 5 3.49 -6.96 12.76
N PRO A 6 4.47 -6.64 11.89
CA PRO A 6 5.38 -5.57 12.19
C PRO A 6 4.72 -4.20 12.02
N VAL A 7 5.02 -3.30 12.94
CA VAL A 7 4.73 -1.87 12.86
C VAL A 7 6.05 -1.14 12.99
N TRP A 8 6.34 -0.22 12.08
CA TRP A 8 7.61 0.48 12.03
C TRP A 8 7.42 1.91 11.55
N GLY A 9 8.44 2.73 11.79
CA GLY A 9 8.44 4.13 11.40
C GLY A 9 9.74 4.82 11.80
N THR A 10 9.66 6.14 11.89
CA THR A 10 10.75 7.00 12.37
C THR A 10 10.34 7.78 13.62
N ALA A 11 11.33 8.15 14.43
CA ALA A 11 11.23 9.04 15.58
C ALA A 11 12.60 9.70 15.80
N SER A 12 12.71 10.62 16.76
CA SER A 12 14.02 11.17 17.13
C SER A 12 14.97 10.04 17.57
N PRO A 13 16.28 10.14 17.29
CA PRO A 13 17.23 9.11 17.66
C PRO A 13 17.17 8.78 19.16
N GLU A 14 17.23 7.49 19.48
CA GLU A 14 17.24 7.00 20.86
C GLU A 14 15.96 7.34 21.68
N THR A 15 14.87 7.73 21.03
CA THR A 15 13.58 7.97 21.68
C THR A 15 12.83 6.69 21.98
N ALA A 16 12.20 6.61 23.15
CA ALA A 16 11.25 5.55 23.47
C ALA A 16 9.95 5.72 22.68
N VAL A 17 9.53 4.66 22.01
CA VAL A 17 8.28 4.59 21.24
C VAL A 17 7.35 3.60 21.92
N THR A 18 6.13 4.05 22.25
CA THR A 18 5.07 3.23 22.82
C THR A 18 3.94 3.05 21.82
N LEU A 19 3.56 1.81 21.53
CA LEU A 19 2.43 1.44 20.70
C LEU A 19 1.34 0.81 21.58
N THR A 20 0.14 1.36 21.55
CA THR A 20 -1.04 0.77 22.17
C THR A 20 -2.00 0.25 21.10
N PHE A 21 -2.35 -1.03 21.18
CA PHE A 21 -3.29 -1.69 20.26
C PHE A 21 -4.06 -2.78 20.99
N HIS A 22 -5.39 -2.84 20.81
CA HIS A 22 -6.28 -3.76 21.53
C HIS A 22 -6.08 -3.77 23.06
N GLY A 23 -5.85 -2.59 23.66
CA GLY A 23 -5.65 -2.46 25.11
C GLY A 23 -4.31 -3.00 25.63
N LYS A 24 -3.42 -3.47 24.74
CA LYS A 24 -2.06 -3.89 25.08
C LYS A 24 -1.08 -2.79 24.68
N SER A 25 -0.04 -2.62 25.50
CA SER A 25 1.05 -1.68 25.26
C SER A 25 2.33 -2.43 24.90
N TYR A 26 3.03 -1.92 23.90
CA TYR A 26 4.28 -2.45 23.36
C TYR A 26 5.29 -1.31 23.29
N GLN A 27 6.55 -1.57 23.60
CA GLN A 27 7.58 -0.54 23.62
C GLN A 27 8.80 -0.96 22.82
N THR A 28 9.42 0.03 22.19
CA THR A 28 10.73 -0.10 21.54
C THR A 28 11.49 1.21 21.69
N LYS A 29 12.73 1.24 21.22
CA LYS A 29 13.54 2.44 21.16
C LYS A 29 13.94 2.70 19.71
N ALA A 30 13.83 3.94 19.26
CA ALA A 30 14.37 4.35 17.98
C ALA A 30 15.89 4.19 17.98
N THR A 31 16.42 3.67 16.89
CA THR A 31 17.85 3.55 16.65
C THR A 31 18.50 4.93 16.53
N ARG A 32 19.84 4.98 16.51
CA ARG A 32 20.60 6.22 16.23
C ARG A 32 20.26 6.86 14.88
N SER A 33 19.77 6.08 13.90
CA SER A 33 19.30 6.58 12.61
C SER A 33 17.83 7.01 12.63
N GLY A 34 17.17 6.97 13.79
CA GLY A 34 15.77 7.36 13.97
C GLY A 34 14.75 6.29 13.57
N THR A 35 15.17 5.13 13.08
CA THR A 35 14.24 4.04 12.70
C THR A 35 13.84 3.20 13.92
N TRP A 36 12.60 2.71 13.95
CA TRP A 36 12.10 1.81 15.00
C TRP A 36 11.17 0.74 14.43
N ARG A 37 11.02 -0.37 15.17
CA ARG A 37 10.11 -1.48 14.83
C ARG A 37 9.58 -2.14 16.09
N ILE A 38 8.28 -2.48 16.08
CA ILE A 38 7.59 -3.32 17.06
C ILE A 38 6.95 -4.48 16.30
N SER A 39 7.24 -5.71 16.71
CA SER A 39 6.53 -6.89 16.23
C SER A 39 5.32 -7.17 17.12
N LEU A 40 4.11 -7.02 16.57
CA LEU A 40 2.89 -7.43 17.25
C LEU A 40 2.69 -8.96 17.08
N PRO A 41 2.14 -9.65 18.10
CA PRO A 41 1.85 -11.07 17.98
C PRO A 41 0.83 -11.33 16.86
N PRO A 42 0.80 -12.55 16.30
CA PRO A 42 -0.22 -12.95 15.33
C PRO A 42 -1.64 -12.71 15.86
N MET A 43 -2.53 -12.22 15.00
CA MET A 43 -3.92 -11.93 15.33
C MET A 43 -4.85 -12.60 14.31
N PRO A 44 -6.06 -13.03 14.74
CA PRO A 44 -7.04 -13.54 13.79
C PRO A 44 -7.52 -12.41 12.87
N PRO A 45 -7.91 -12.71 11.63
CA PRO A 45 -8.53 -11.72 10.76
C PRO A 45 -9.80 -11.14 11.39
N SER A 46 -10.02 -9.85 11.21
CA SER A 46 -11.15 -9.12 11.79
C SER A 46 -11.51 -7.95 10.89
N ALA A 47 -12.77 -7.91 10.44
CA ALA A 47 -13.36 -6.77 9.75
C ALA A 47 -13.79 -5.64 10.72
N LYS A 48 -13.74 -5.88 12.03
CA LYS A 48 -14.09 -4.87 13.04
C LYS A 48 -13.01 -3.79 13.09
N PRO A 49 -13.34 -2.51 12.83
CA PRO A 49 -12.40 -1.42 12.95
C PRO A 49 -11.77 -1.33 14.35
N ALA A 50 -10.47 -1.11 14.39
CA ALA A 50 -9.69 -0.89 15.60
C ALA A 50 -8.88 0.41 15.49
N SER A 51 -8.48 0.93 16.65
CA SER A 51 -7.57 2.08 16.75
C SER A 51 -6.23 1.65 17.30
N MET A 52 -5.16 2.22 16.75
CA MET A 52 -3.79 2.11 17.25
C MET A 52 -3.31 3.49 17.68
N THR A 53 -2.57 3.56 18.78
CA THR A 53 -1.95 4.81 19.24
C THR A 53 -0.45 4.62 19.38
N LEU A 54 0.31 5.52 18.77
CA LEU A 54 1.76 5.61 18.84
C LEU A 54 2.14 6.86 19.62
N GLN A 55 3.06 6.73 20.57
CA GLN A 55 3.55 7.83 21.39
C GLN A 55 5.07 7.84 21.43
N ALA A 56 5.66 9.01 21.20
CA ALA A 56 7.11 9.25 21.21
C ALA A 56 7.36 10.73 21.47
N ASP A 57 8.37 11.10 22.26
CA ASP A 57 8.77 12.50 22.54
C ASP A 57 7.62 13.43 22.96
N GLY A 58 6.62 12.91 23.69
CA GLY A 58 5.43 13.69 24.09
C GLY A 58 4.43 13.95 22.95
N GLN A 59 4.70 13.47 21.74
CA GLN A 59 3.76 13.46 20.62
C GLN A 59 2.93 12.17 20.62
N SER A 60 1.71 12.26 20.12
CA SER A 60 0.78 11.14 20.00
C SER A 60 0.16 11.10 18.60
N LEU A 61 0.29 9.97 17.92
CA LEU A 61 -0.35 9.67 16.64
C LEU A 61 -1.41 8.59 16.86
N ARG A 62 -2.64 8.86 16.42
CA ARG A 62 -3.72 7.87 16.43
C ARG A 62 -4.05 7.46 15.00
N LEU A 63 -4.07 6.16 14.76
CA LEU A 63 -4.55 5.55 13.53
C LEU A 63 -5.89 4.89 13.83
N ASP A 64 -6.90 5.26 13.07
CA ASP A 64 -8.25 4.71 13.19
C ASP A 64 -8.61 3.89 11.95
N ASP A 65 -9.71 3.14 12.04
CA ASP A 65 -10.23 2.29 10.95
C ASP A 65 -9.26 1.21 10.44
N LEU A 66 -8.49 0.62 11.37
CA LEU A 66 -7.61 -0.51 11.09
C LEU A 66 -8.39 -1.83 11.13
N ILE A 67 -8.21 -2.66 10.11
CA ILE A 67 -8.74 -4.03 10.06
C ILE A 67 -7.61 -5.03 9.83
N ILE A 68 -7.82 -6.29 10.22
CA ILE A 68 -6.80 -7.34 10.15
C ILE A 68 -7.20 -8.34 9.07
N GLY A 69 -6.35 -8.55 8.07
CA GLY A 69 -6.67 -9.37 6.91
C GLY A 69 -5.46 -9.77 6.09
N ARG A 70 -5.72 -10.28 4.89
CA ARG A 70 -4.66 -10.58 3.91
C ARG A 70 -4.37 -9.34 3.09
N VAL A 71 -3.10 -9.07 2.83
CA VAL A 71 -2.67 -7.95 1.97
C VAL A 71 -1.99 -8.52 0.72
N PHE A 72 -2.39 -8.03 -0.45
CA PHE A 72 -1.80 -8.37 -1.73
C PHE A 72 -1.17 -7.14 -2.37
N LEU A 73 0.02 -7.32 -2.93
CA LEU A 73 0.65 -6.33 -3.80
C LEU A 73 0.29 -6.64 -5.25
N CYS A 74 -0.29 -5.65 -5.93
CA CYS A 74 -0.78 -5.69 -7.29
C CYS A 74 0.13 -4.80 -8.15
N SER A 75 1.26 -5.37 -8.55
CA SER A 75 2.31 -4.67 -9.32
C SER A 75 2.34 -5.12 -10.77
N GLY A 76 3.02 -4.36 -11.61
CA GLY A 76 3.26 -4.67 -13.02
C GLY A 76 2.93 -3.51 -13.93
N GLN A 77 2.43 -3.83 -15.12
CA GLN A 77 2.16 -2.87 -16.19
C GLN A 77 0.66 -2.74 -16.50
N SER A 78 0.33 -2.33 -17.73
CA SER A 78 -1.01 -1.94 -18.21
C SER A 78 -2.14 -2.93 -17.91
N ASN A 79 -1.89 -4.23 -17.91
CA ASN A 79 -2.92 -5.22 -17.60
C ASN A 79 -3.28 -5.24 -16.10
N MET A 80 -2.30 -5.01 -15.23
CA MET A 80 -2.58 -4.84 -13.80
C MET A 80 -3.18 -3.46 -13.54
N ASP A 81 -2.67 -2.40 -14.18
CA ASP A 81 -3.18 -1.01 -14.12
C ASP A 81 -4.54 -0.82 -14.84
N PHE A 82 -5.12 -1.89 -15.41
CA PHE A 82 -6.37 -1.78 -16.15
C PHE A 82 -7.55 -1.60 -15.18
N GLN A 83 -8.12 -0.40 -15.19
CA GLN A 83 -9.18 0.02 -14.26
C GLN A 83 -10.46 -0.82 -14.37
N LEU A 84 -11.06 -1.14 -13.22
CA LEU A 84 -12.32 -1.88 -13.10
C LEU A 84 -13.44 -1.24 -13.90
N SER A 85 -13.58 0.09 -13.84
CA SER A 85 -14.63 0.80 -14.58
C SER A 85 -14.58 0.59 -16.10
N ARG A 86 -13.40 0.26 -16.65
CA ARG A 86 -13.16 0.03 -18.08
C ARG A 86 -13.34 -1.43 -18.48
N ALA A 87 -13.43 -2.35 -17.52
CA ALA A 87 -13.66 -3.76 -17.79
C ALA A 87 -15.12 -4.03 -18.18
N ILE A 88 -15.34 -5.08 -18.97
CA ILE A 88 -16.70 -5.54 -19.32
C ILE A 88 -17.44 -5.86 -18.02
N GLY A 89 -18.58 -5.19 -17.80
CA GLY A 89 -19.38 -5.30 -16.58
C GLY A 89 -18.78 -4.64 -15.33
N GLY A 90 -17.56 -4.10 -15.39
CA GLY A 90 -16.85 -3.59 -14.23
C GLY A 90 -17.43 -2.28 -13.67
N ALA A 91 -17.97 -1.39 -14.50
CA ALA A 91 -18.70 -0.22 -14.02
C ALA A 91 -19.95 -0.58 -13.19
N ALA A 92 -20.67 -1.65 -13.57
CA ALA A 92 -21.81 -2.15 -12.79
C ALA A 92 -21.36 -2.86 -11.50
N GLU A 93 -20.17 -3.45 -11.51
CA GLU A 93 -19.57 -4.04 -10.31
C GLU A 93 -19.09 -2.97 -9.32
N ALA A 94 -18.44 -1.91 -9.78
CA ALA A 94 -17.97 -0.82 -8.94
C ALA A 94 -19.10 -0.19 -8.12
N LYS A 95 -20.31 -0.05 -8.68
CA LYS A 95 -21.52 0.39 -7.96
C LYS A 95 -21.87 -0.47 -6.74
N LYS A 96 -21.44 -1.73 -6.70
CA LYS A 96 -21.66 -2.66 -5.60
C LYS A 96 -20.50 -2.69 -4.61
N ALA A 97 -19.37 -2.06 -4.91
CA ALA A 97 -18.15 -2.12 -4.12
C ALA A 97 -18.36 -1.70 -2.66
N GLY A 98 -19.24 -0.71 -2.41
CA GLY A 98 -19.59 -0.27 -1.06
C GLY A 98 -20.17 -1.37 -0.15
N LYS A 99 -20.62 -2.50 -0.71
CA LYS A 99 -21.09 -3.66 0.07
C LYS A 99 -19.93 -4.47 0.69
N TYR A 100 -18.70 -4.25 0.24
CA TYR A 100 -17.52 -5.02 0.64
C TYR A 100 -16.57 -4.18 1.51
N SER A 101 -17.06 -3.57 2.59
CA SER A 101 -16.25 -2.69 3.47
C SER A 101 -15.00 -3.35 4.10
N ALA A 102 -14.94 -4.68 4.10
CA ALA A 102 -13.77 -5.47 4.50
C ALA A 102 -12.71 -5.61 3.38
N ILE A 103 -12.96 -5.06 2.19
CA ILE A 103 -11.98 -4.86 1.12
C ILE A 103 -11.46 -3.42 1.22
N ARG A 104 -10.15 -3.28 1.36
CA ARG A 104 -9.44 -2.00 1.45
C ARG A 104 -8.51 -1.83 0.27
N LEU A 105 -8.51 -0.64 -0.30
CA LEU A 105 -7.80 -0.32 -1.54
C LEU A 105 -6.74 0.75 -1.24
N CYS A 106 -5.50 0.51 -1.65
CA CYS A 106 -4.44 1.49 -1.63
C CYS A 106 -3.94 1.65 -3.06
N ASN A 107 -4.46 2.66 -3.75
CA ASN A 107 -4.10 2.92 -5.14
C ASN A 107 -2.90 3.88 -5.16
N LEU A 108 -1.73 3.34 -5.48
CA LEU A 108 -0.52 4.13 -5.61
C LEU A 108 -0.38 4.62 -7.05
N THR A 109 -0.61 5.91 -7.24
CA THR A 109 -0.48 6.57 -8.54
C THR A 109 0.98 6.98 -8.76
N GLY A 110 1.57 6.44 -9.84
CA GLY A 110 2.90 6.81 -10.33
C GLY A 110 2.87 7.97 -11.34
N ALA A 111 4.03 8.27 -11.93
CA ALA A 111 4.10 9.19 -13.06
C ALA A 111 3.67 8.49 -14.38
N PRO A 112 2.84 9.12 -15.23
CA PRO A 112 2.44 8.56 -16.52
C PRO A 112 3.64 8.33 -17.44
N THR A 113 3.69 7.23 -18.19
CA THR A 113 4.83 6.89 -19.07
C THR A 113 4.63 7.32 -20.53
N ASP A 114 3.79 8.32 -20.79
CA ASP A 114 3.54 8.83 -22.14
C ASP A 114 4.60 9.87 -22.57
N SER A 115 4.45 10.45 -23.76
CA SER A 115 5.43 11.40 -24.32
C SER A 115 5.34 12.81 -23.72
N ARG A 116 4.70 13.00 -22.56
CA ARG A 116 4.59 14.31 -21.93
C ARG A 116 5.94 14.78 -21.38
N ILE A 117 6.14 16.09 -21.35
CA ILE A 117 7.23 16.69 -20.60
C ILE A 117 6.82 16.71 -19.12
N TYR A 118 7.64 16.11 -18.26
CA TYR A 118 7.43 16.17 -16.82
C TYR A 118 7.76 17.56 -16.28
N ASP A 119 6.93 18.04 -15.36
CA ASP A 119 7.24 19.24 -14.58
C ASP A 119 8.35 18.96 -13.55
N ALA A 120 8.90 20.04 -12.98
CA ALA A 120 10.00 19.95 -12.02
C ALA A 120 9.63 19.09 -10.79
N ALA A 121 8.40 19.21 -10.30
CA ALA A 121 7.91 18.45 -9.14
C ALA A 121 7.84 16.94 -9.42
N THR A 122 7.44 16.55 -10.63
CA THR A 122 7.41 15.15 -11.05
C THR A 122 8.83 14.61 -11.22
N LEU A 123 9.73 15.37 -11.86
CA LEU A 123 11.13 14.99 -11.99
C LEU A 123 11.83 14.79 -10.64
N ASP A 124 11.53 15.63 -9.66
CA ASP A 124 12.07 15.51 -8.30
C ASP A 124 11.60 14.20 -7.63
N ARG A 125 10.28 13.93 -7.67
CA ARG A 125 9.69 12.68 -7.15
C ARG A 125 10.26 11.42 -7.79
N LEU A 126 10.58 11.46 -9.09
CA LEU A 126 11.19 10.33 -9.81
C LEU A 126 12.59 9.99 -9.28
N ASN A 127 13.31 10.96 -8.69
CA ASN A 127 14.67 10.78 -8.20
C ASN A 127 14.76 10.50 -6.70
N ASP A 128 13.80 10.94 -5.89
CA ASP A 128 13.83 10.82 -4.42
C ASP A 128 12.97 9.68 -3.85
N ARG A 129 12.80 8.58 -4.61
CA ARG A 129 11.94 7.42 -4.24
C ARG A 129 10.47 7.79 -3.96
N GLY A 130 10.04 9.01 -4.28
CA GLY A 130 8.68 9.52 -4.16
C GLY A 130 7.79 9.27 -5.38
N HIS A 131 8.13 8.26 -6.20
CA HIS A 131 7.44 7.97 -7.46
C HIS A 131 5.93 7.77 -7.28
N PHE A 132 5.55 7.09 -6.19
CA PHE A 132 4.18 6.70 -5.91
C PHE A 132 3.55 7.58 -4.84
N THR A 133 2.30 7.98 -5.06
CA THR A 133 1.46 8.64 -4.06
C THR A 133 0.12 7.94 -3.94
N GLY A 134 -0.37 7.76 -2.71
CA GLY A 134 -1.68 7.15 -2.45
C GLY A 134 -1.87 6.84 -0.99
N THR A 135 -3.10 6.53 -0.61
CA THR A 135 -3.50 6.21 0.75
C THR A 135 -4.46 5.03 0.76
N TRP A 136 -4.58 4.37 1.91
CA TRP A 136 -5.60 3.35 2.12
C TRP A 136 -7.00 3.97 2.19
N GLU A 137 -7.96 3.34 1.51
CA GLU A 137 -9.36 3.74 1.49
C GLU A 137 -10.28 2.52 1.62
N GLN A 138 -11.52 2.77 2.04
CA GLN A 138 -12.60 1.78 1.93
C GLN A 138 -12.96 1.55 0.46
N SER A 139 -13.44 0.36 0.12
CA SER A 139 -14.04 0.13 -1.18
C SER A 139 -15.34 0.90 -1.32
N THR A 140 -15.35 1.84 -2.25
CA THR A 140 -16.52 2.62 -2.68
C THR A 140 -16.66 2.49 -4.19
N GLU A 141 -17.76 2.99 -4.77
CA GLU A 141 -17.86 3.05 -6.23
C GLU A 141 -16.69 3.82 -6.84
N GLN A 142 -16.28 4.94 -6.25
CA GLN A 142 -15.19 5.76 -6.75
C GLN A 142 -13.83 5.04 -6.65
N SER A 143 -13.46 4.59 -5.44
CA SER A 143 -12.16 3.95 -5.22
C SER A 143 -12.02 2.64 -6.01
N ALA A 144 -13.09 1.83 -6.09
CA ALA A 144 -13.08 0.61 -6.89
C ALA A 144 -13.07 0.88 -8.40
N SER A 145 -13.77 1.92 -8.89
CA SER A 145 -13.80 2.26 -10.31
C SER A 145 -12.41 2.57 -10.89
N ALA A 146 -11.57 3.23 -10.08
CA ALA A 146 -10.23 3.65 -10.45
C ALA A 146 -9.15 2.58 -10.15
N PHE A 147 -9.51 1.47 -9.51
CA PHE A 147 -8.59 0.40 -9.12
C PHE A 147 -8.48 -0.67 -10.22
N SER A 148 -7.41 -1.46 -10.19
CA SER A 148 -7.21 -2.64 -11.02
C SER A 148 -8.41 -3.58 -11.03
N ALA A 149 -8.91 -3.89 -12.22
CA ALA A 149 -9.98 -4.85 -12.43
C ALA A 149 -9.58 -6.24 -11.92
N ILE A 150 -8.38 -6.70 -12.27
CA ILE A 150 -7.88 -8.03 -11.91
C ILE A 150 -7.72 -8.12 -10.39
N ALA A 151 -7.15 -7.10 -9.76
CA ALA A 151 -6.96 -7.07 -8.32
C ALA A 151 -8.31 -7.08 -7.58
N TRP A 152 -9.26 -6.24 -8.02
CA TRP A 152 -10.60 -6.18 -7.44
C TRP A 152 -11.30 -7.54 -7.46
N TRP A 153 -11.39 -8.18 -8.63
CA TRP A 153 -12.04 -9.49 -8.75
C TRP A 153 -11.35 -10.56 -7.89
N THR A 154 -10.03 -10.53 -7.82
CA THR A 154 -9.26 -11.43 -6.97
C THR A 154 -9.59 -11.24 -5.49
N ALA A 155 -9.59 -10.00 -4.99
CA ALA A 155 -9.96 -9.72 -3.61
C ALA A 155 -11.39 -10.12 -3.28
N LYS A 156 -12.33 -9.80 -4.19
CA LYS A 156 -13.73 -10.17 -4.02
C LYS A 156 -13.91 -11.69 -3.91
N ILE A 157 -13.33 -12.47 -4.83
CA ILE A 157 -13.39 -13.93 -4.81
C ILE A 157 -12.82 -14.49 -3.51
N ILE A 158 -11.66 -13.99 -3.07
CA ILE A 158 -11.03 -14.43 -1.82
C ILE A 158 -11.91 -14.08 -0.63
N HIS A 159 -12.45 -12.87 -0.58
CA HIS A 159 -13.29 -12.40 0.51
C HIS A 159 -14.59 -13.19 0.60
N GLU A 160 -15.29 -13.41 -0.52
CA GLU A 160 -16.54 -14.17 -0.56
C GLU A 160 -16.33 -15.65 -0.23
N ARG A 161 -15.21 -16.24 -0.64
CA ARG A 161 -14.90 -17.65 -0.36
C ARG A 161 -14.46 -17.88 1.09
N ASP A 162 -13.58 -17.02 1.61
CA ASP A 162 -12.90 -17.27 2.89
C ASP A 162 -13.48 -16.44 4.05
N GLY A 163 -14.31 -15.43 3.78
CA GLY A 163 -14.85 -14.50 4.79
C GLY A 163 -13.80 -13.59 5.44
N VAL A 164 -12.60 -13.51 4.89
CA VAL A 164 -11.45 -12.80 5.46
C VAL A 164 -11.32 -11.40 4.83
N PRO A 165 -11.05 -10.32 5.61
CA PRO A 165 -10.74 -9.02 5.03
C PRO A 165 -9.54 -9.03 4.08
N VAL A 166 -9.61 -8.24 3.02
CA VAL A 166 -8.57 -8.19 1.98
C VAL A 166 -8.12 -6.74 1.76
N GLY A 167 -6.83 -6.49 1.91
CA GLY A 167 -6.18 -5.26 1.48
C GLY A 167 -5.49 -5.46 0.14
N LEU A 168 -5.64 -4.51 -0.77
CA LEU A 168 -4.93 -4.46 -2.04
C LEU A 168 -4.05 -3.21 -2.07
N VAL A 169 -2.77 -3.39 -2.38
CA VAL A 169 -1.86 -2.29 -2.72
C VAL A 169 -1.59 -2.39 -4.21
N GLU A 170 -2.10 -1.46 -4.99
CA GLU A 170 -1.81 -1.37 -6.41
C GLU A 170 -0.71 -0.35 -6.65
N ASN A 171 0.33 -0.73 -7.39
CA ASN A 171 1.39 0.18 -7.81
C ASN A 171 1.77 -0.05 -9.27
N ALA A 172 0.87 -0.67 -10.05
CA ALA A 172 1.12 -0.93 -11.45
C ALA A 172 1.22 0.36 -12.25
N VAL A 173 2.05 0.37 -13.30
CA VAL A 173 2.26 1.53 -14.17
C VAL A 173 2.11 1.09 -15.62
N GLY A 174 1.01 1.49 -16.27
CA GLY A 174 0.79 1.22 -17.69
C GLY A 174 1.96 1.69 -18.56
N GLY A 175 2.43 0.84 -19.48
CA GLY A 175 3.51 1.19 -20.40
C GLY A 175 4.94 1.11 -19.84
N SER A 176 5.12 0.78 -18.56
CA SER A 176 6.45 0.60 -17.99
C SER A 176 7.16 -0.65 -18.56
N GLY A 177 8.36 -0.48 -19.09
CA GLY A 177 9.26 -1.60 -19.43
C GLY A 177 9.74 -2.34 -18.18
N THR A 178 10.24 -3.56 -18.34
CA THR A 178 10.74 -4.38 -17.22
C THR A 178 11.95 -3.73 -16.54
N GLU A 179 12.76 -3.00 -17.30
CA GLU A 179 13.94 -2.28 -16.84
C GLU A 179 13.60 -1.23 -15.78
N ALA A 180 12.40 -0.63 -15.85
CA ALA A 180 11.93 0.33 -14.85
C ALA A 180 11.73 -0.29 -13.46
N TRP A 181 11.62 -1.62 -13.40
CA TRP A 181 11.44 -2.40 -12.16
C TRP A 181 12.74 -3.03 -11.67
N LEU A 182 13.84 -2.85 -12.39
CA LEU A 182 15.14 -3.37 -12.01
C LEU A 182 15.90 -2.35 -11.14
N PRO A 183 16.65 -2.82 -10.12
CA PRO A 183 17.54 -1.94 -9.38
C PRO A 183 18.56 -1.27 -10.31
N ARG A 184 18.80 0.04 -10.12
CA ARG A 184 19.75 0.81 -10.96
C ARG A 184 21.13 0.16 -11.03
N ASN A 185 21.62 -0.35 -9.90
CA ASN A 185 22.93 -1.00 -9.82
C ASN A 185 23.02 -2.31 -10.64
N ILE A 186 21.89 -2.91 -11.02
CA ILE A 186 21.84 -4.05 -11.95
C ILE A 186 21.86 -3.54 -13.39
N LEU A 187 21.09 -2.49 -13.71
CA LEU A 187 21.07 -1.90 -15.05
C LEU A 187 22.45 -1.40 -15.47
N THR A 188 23.18 -0.70 -14.60
CA THR A 188 24.50 -0.14 -14.94
C THR A 188 25.59 -1.18 -15.17
N THR A 189 25.35 -2.47 -14.83
CA THR A 189 26.24 -3.58 -15.22
C THR A 189 26.13 -3.92 -16.70
N GLN A 190 25.05 -3.53 -17.37
CA GLN A 190 24.81 -3.78 -18.78
C GLN A 190 25.38 -2.62 -19.61
N ARG A 191 26.14 -2.95 -20.66
CA ARG A 191 26.79 -1.97 -21.53
C ARG A 191 25.81 -0.97 -22.17
N ALA A 192 24.58 -1.38 -22.43
CA ALA A 192 23.54 -0.52 -23.00
C ALA A 192 23.08 0.61 -22.06
N TYR A 193 23.36 0.50 -20.76
CA TYR A 193 22.87 1.40 -19.71
C TYR A 193 23.99 2.00 -18.86
N SER A 194 25.25 1.91 -19.30
CA SER A 194 26.42 2.36 -18.54
C SER A 194 26.52 3.88 -18.31
N GLY A 195 25.63 4.67 -18.91
CA GLY A 195 25.55 6.13 -18.75
C GLY A 195 24.43 6.62 -17.83
N LEU A 196 23.71 5.71 -17.14
CA LEU A 196 22.66 6.03 -16.16
C LEU A 196 23.17 6.24 -14.73
#